data_AF-A0A852CVP8-F1
#
_entry.id   AF-A0A852CVP8-F1
#
_cell.length_a   1.000
_cell.length_b   1.000
_cell.length_c   1.000
_cell.angle_alpha   90.00
_cell.angle_beta   90.00
_cell.angle_gamma   90.00
#
_symmetry.space_group_name_H-M   'P 1'
#
loop_
_entity.id
_entity.type
_entity.pdbx_description
1 polymer ?
#
loop_
_entity_poly.entity_id
_entity_poly.type
_entity_poly.pdbx_seq_one_letter_code
_entity_poly.pdbx_strand_id
1 'polypeptide(L)' 'MLEILSLIRCGGDPGWCRSVPNWDRGPWLETVPGLRRARGNARPRLISSHLPLPLFPSALSASKAKV' A
#
# COMPACT_ATOMS: atom_id res chain seq x y z
N MET A 1 -2.04 -9.58 -5.58
CA MET A 1 -2.87 -8.38 -5.85
C MET A 1 -2.10 -7.10 -6.08
N LEU A 2 -1.03 -6.81 -5.33
CA LEU A 2 -0.32 -5.53 -5.44
C LEU A 2 0.12 -5.16 -6.87
N GLU A 3 0.67 -6.12 -7.64
CA GLU A 3 1.07 -5.87 -9.02
C GLU A 3 -0.07 -5.41 -9.92
N ILE A 4 -1.25 -6.03 -9.79
CA ILE A 4 -2.44 -5.65 -10.56
C ILE A 4 -2.85 -4.22 -10.20
N LEU A 5 -2.87 -3.88 -8.92
CA LEU A 5 -3.21 -2.52 -8.47
C LEU A 5 -2.17 -1.47 -8.91
N SER A 6 -0.88 -1.83 -8.95
CA SER A 6 0.16 -0.96 -9.47
C SER A 6 -0.01 -0.69 -10.97
N LEU A 7 -0.33 -1.71 -11.76
CA LEU A 7 -0.62 -1.52 -13.19
C LEU A 7 -1.88 -0.68 -13.40
N ILE A 8 -2.97 -0.93 -12.67
CA ILE A 8 -4.19 -0.11 -12.74
C ILE A 8 -3.87 1.36 -12.43
N ARG A 9 -3.09 1.62 -11.37
CA ARG A 9 -2.68 2.99 -11.00
C ARG A 9 -1.90 3.67 -12.12
N CYS A 10 -1.04 2.93 -12.80
CA CYS A 10 -0.20 3.44 -13.88
C CYS A 10 -0.86 3.34 -15.27
N GLY A 11 -2.17 3.11 -15.35
CA GLY A 11 -2.87 3.01 -16.64
C GLY A 11 -2.39 1.85 -17.52
N GLY A 12 -1.84 0.79 -16.91
CA GLY A 12 -1.26 -0.36 -17.59
C GLY A 12 0.24 -0.29 -17.84
N ASP A 13 0.91 0.85 -17.57
CA ASP A 13 2.35 0.98 -17.76
C ASP A 13 3.14 0.14 -16.72
N PRO A 14 3.98 -0.83 -17.14
CA PRO A 14 4.80 -1.65 -16.25
C PRO A 14 6.06 -0.94 -15.74
N GLY A 15 6.38 0.27 -16.22
CA GLY A 15 7.61 0.99 -15.85
C GLY A 15 7.81 1.11 -14.35
N TRP A 16 6.75 1.43 -13.60
CA TRP A 16 6.81 1.52 -12.14
C TRP A 16 7.04 0.16 -11.46
N CYS A 17 6.39 -0.90 -11.94
CA CYS A 17 6.55 -2.25 -11.38
C CYS A 17 7.95 -2.82 -11.61
N ARG A 18 8.60 -2.43 -12.71
CA ARG A 18 9.95 -2.88 -13.08
C ARG A 18 11.07 -2.07 -12.43
N SER A 19 10.81 -0.81 -12.08
CA SER A 19 11.82 0.11 -11.52
C SER A 19 11.79 0.19 -9.99
N VAL A 20 10.63 -0.04 -9.36
CA VAL A 20 10.47 0.08 -7.91
C VAL A 20 10.08 -1.26 -7.28
N PRO A 21 10.80 -1.72 -6.24
CA PRO A 21 10.45 -2.94 -5.51
C PRO A 21 9.01 -2.92 -4.99
N ASN A 22 8.38 -4.09 -4.92
CA ASN A 22 6.97 -4.20 -4.54
C ASN A 22 6.69 -3.64 -3.12
N TRP A 23 7.57 -3.90 -2.15
CA TRP A 23 7.45 -3.41 -0.77
C TRP A 23 7.68 -1.91 -0.66
N ASP A 24 8.24 -1.26 -1.68
CA ASP A 24 8.35 0.20 -1.74
C ASP A 24 7.08 0.84 -2.32
N ARG A 25 6.42 0.15 -3.27
CA ARG A 25 5.15 0.58 -3.88
C ARG A 25 3.94 0.37 -2.96
N GLY A 26 3.89 -0.78 -2.29
CA GLY A 26 2.83 -1.18 -1.37
C GLY A 26 3.43 -1.65 -0.04
N PRO A 27 4.00 -0.74 0.76
CA PRO A 27 4.68 -1.09 2.00
C PRO A 27 3.76 -1.78 3.01
N TRP A 28 4.39 -2.64 3.81
CA TRP A 28 3.76 -3.43 4.85
C TRP A 28 3.53 -2.58 6.10
N LEU A 29 2.26 -2.35 6.45
CA LEU A 29 1.84 -1.44 7.51
C LEU A 29 2.42 -1.82 8.88
N GLU A 30 2.43 -3.11 9.19
CA GLU A 30 2.90 -3.70 10.45
C GLU A 30 4.41 -3.62 10.64
N THR A 31 5.18 -3.35 9.60
CA THR A 31 6.64 -3.22 9.70
C THR A 31 7.02 -1.78 10.01
N VAL A 32 7.97 -1.58 10.92
CA VAL A 32 8.52 -0.24 11.22
C VAL A 32 8.99 0.50 9.96
N PRO A 33 9.81 -0.09 9.05
CA PRO A 33 10.21 0.59 7.82
C PRO A 33 9.03 0.84 6.87
N GLY A 34 8.09 -0.11 6.75
CA GLY A 34 6.93 0.03 5.88
C GLY A 34 5.98 1.14 6.34
N LEU A 35 5.74 1.29 7.64
CA LEU A 35 4.94 2.40 8.19
C LEU A 35 5.56 3.76 7.86
N ARG A 36 6.88 3.91 8.04
CA ARG A 36 7.58 5.16 7.68
C ARG A 36 7.43 5.47 6.19
N ARG A 37 7.60 4.46 5.34
CA ARG A 37 7.45 4.60 3.89
C ARG A 37 6.02 4.95 3.49
N ALA A 38 5.02 4.27 4.05
CA ALA A 38 3.62 4.53 3.79
C ALA A 38 3.21 5.98 4.13
N ARG A 39 3.84 6.57 5.15
CA ARG A 39 3.62 7.98 5.52
C ARG A 39 4.22 8.97 4.53
N GLY A 40 5.36 8.63 3.90
CA GLY A 40 6.02 9.46 2.88
C GLY A 40 5.44 9.32 1.47
N ASN A 41 4.76 8.22 1.16
CA ASN A 41 4.20 7.99 -0.17
C ASN A 41 3.09 9.01 -0.52
N ALA A 42 3.15 9.55 -1.74
CA ALA A 42 2.12 10.45 -2.27
C ALA A 42 0.76 9.76 -2.40
N ARG A 43 -0.32 10.55 -2.29
CA ARG A 43 -1.70 10.05 -2.51
C ARG A 43 -1.96 9.82 -4.01
N PRO A 44 -2.79 8.83 -4.41
CA PRO A 44 -3.39 7.79 -3.56
C PRO A 44 -2.33 6.82 -3.04
N ARG A 45 -2.49 6.21 -1.87
CA ARG A 45 -1.49 5.30 -1.29
C ARG A 45 -1.91 3.84 -1.48
N LEU A 46 -0.98 2.99 -1.90
CA LEU A 46 -1.12 1.54 -1.82
C LEU A 46 -0.37 1.08 -0.56
N ILE A 47 -1.01 0.26 0.27
CA ILE A 47 -0.47 -0.25 1.53
C ILE A 47 -0.88 -1.71 1.63
N SER A 48 0.02 -2.55 2.14
CA SER A 48 -0.22 -3.98 2.35
C SER A 48 -0.29 -4.29 3.84
N SER A 49 -1.08 -5.29 4.23
CA SER A 49 -1.08 -5.78 5.61
C SER A 49 -1.57 -7.23 5.69
N HIS A 50 -1.04 -7.97 6.65
CA HIS A 50 -1.55 -9.26 7.11
C HIS A 50 -2.07 -9.20 8.55
N LEU A 51 -2.28 -8.00 9.10
CA LEU A 51 -2.87 -7.86 10.43
C LEU A 51 -4.30 -8.43 10.43
N PRO A 52 -4.65 -9.30 11.40
CA PRO A 52 -6.02 -9.71 11.60
C PRO A 52 -6.85 -8.50 12.05
N LEU A 53 -8.17 -8.55 11.83
CA LEU A 53 -9.07 -7.43 12.12
C LEU A 53 -8.91 -6.82 13.54
N PRO A 54 -8.70 -7.59 14.62
CA PRO A 54 -8.49 -7.02 15.96
C PRO A 54 -7.22 -6.19 16.12
N LEU A 55 -6.21 -6.41 15.27
CA LEU A 55 -4.95 -5.66 15.28
C LEU A 55 -4.89 -4.59 14.17
N PHE A 56 -5.88 -4.56 13.27
CA PHE A 56 -5.95 -3.58 12.20
C PHE A 56 -6.29 -2.19 12.75
N PRO A 57 -5.77 -1.08 12.16
CA PRO A 57 -6.07 0.26 12.67
C PRO A 57 -7.57 0.53 12.75
N SER A 58 -8.05 0.84 13.96
CA SER A 58 -9.46 1.20 14.22
C SER A 58 -9.90 2.43 13.40
N ALA A 59 -8.97 3.32 13.08
CA ALA A 59 -9.21 4.48 12.21
C ALA A 59 -9.74 4.11 10.81
N LEU A 60 -9.57 2.86 10.35
CA LEU A 60 -10.13 2.41 9.07
C LEU A 60 -11.66 2.53 9.05
N SER A 61 -12.34 2.16 10.15
CA SER A 61 -13.81 2.09 10.21
C SER A 61 -14.48 3.46 10.08
N ALA A 62 -13.80 4.52 10.50
CA ALA A 62 -14.26 5.90 10.37
C ALA A 62 -13.75 6.58 9.07
N SER A 63 -13.02 5.86 8.21
CA SER A 63 -12.41 6.40 7.00
C SER A 63 -13.17 6.03 5.72
N LYS A 64 -12.79 6.64 4.60
CA LYS A 64 -13.23 6.27 3.24
C LYS A 64 -12.17 5.46 2.48
N ALA A 65 -11.17 4.90 3.19
CA ALA A 65 -10.16 4.05 2.56
C ALA A 65 -10.79 2.73 2.08
N LYS A 66 -10.22 2.15 1.04
CA LYS A 66 -10.64 0.86 0.48
C LYS A 66 -9.65 -0.22 0.90
N VAL A 67 -10.17 -1.38 1.30
CA VAL A 67 -9.41 -2.61 1.57
C VAL A 67 -9.77 -3.63 0.50
#